data_AF-A0A6S6YRW8-F1
#
_entry.id   AF-A0A6S6YRW8-F1
#
_cell.length_a   1.000
_cell.length_b   1.000
_cell.length_c   1.000
_cell.angle_alpha   90.00
_cell.angle_beta   90.00
_cell.angle_gamma   90.00
#
_symmetry.space_group_name_H-M   'P 1'
#
loop_
_entity.id
_entity.type
_entity.pdbx_description
1 polymer ?
#
loop_
_entity_poly.entity_id
_entity_poly.type
_entity_poly.pdbx_seq_one_letter_code
_entity_poly.pdbx_strand_id
1 'polypeptide(L)'
;MKKHTLSAFLFAALCATGVAQAQNAVPATQEYQYPSLPSKDGSQSPPSTLRMTVTPAPGDAPVVIRDSAESQAEYVRCREVSDRAAVSNAQMQAGVAQCLKELEQRRQQ
;
A
#
# COMPACT_ATOMS: atom_id res chain seq x y z
N MET A 1 38.31 10.76 55.48
CA MET A 1 37.77 11.32 54.21
C MET A 1 38.91 11.43 53.22
N LYS A 2 38.83 10.76 52.07
CA LYS A 2 39.85 10.76 51.00
C LYS A 2 39.49 11.85 49.98
N LYS A 3 40.46 12.66 49.55
CA LYS A 3 40.33 13.57 48.41
C LYS A 3 41.60 13.47 47.57
N HIS A 4 41.47 12.87 46.40
CA HIS A 4 42.55 12.69 45.41
C HIS A 4 42.54 13.89 44.45
N THR A 5 43.58 14.72 44.52
CA THR A 5 43.83 15.82 43.57
C THR A 5 44.98 15.44 42.65
N LEU A 6 44.68 14.70 41.58
CA LEU A 6 45.63 14.44 40.48
C LEU A 6 44.84 14.22 39.19
N SER A 7 44.47 15.29 38.48
CA SER A 7 44.15 15.21 37.04
C SER A 7 43.97 16.60 36.43
N ALA A 8 45.05 17.24 35.96
CA ALA A 8 44.91 18.48 35.19
C ALA A 8 46.04 18.74 34.16
N PHE A 9 47.03 17.87 34.01
CA PHE A 9 48.18 18.11 33.12
C PHE A 9 48.22 17.27 31.83
N LEU A 10 47.22 16.42 31.58
CA LEU A 10 47.25 15.48 30.44
C LEU A 10 46.47 15.92 29.19
N PHE A 11 45.81 17.08 29.20
CA PHE A 11 44.90 17.47 28.11
C PHE A 11 45.49 18.41 27.04
N ALA A 12 46.72 18.92 27.21
CA ALA A 12 47.28 19.94 26.31
C ALA A 12 48.13 19.39 25.15
N ALA A 13 48.47 18.10 25.13
CA ALA A 13 49.42 17.53 24.17
C ALA A 13 48.78 16.92 22.89
N LEU A 14 47.45 16.89 22.77
CA LEU A 14 46.77 16.15 21.69
C LEU A 14 46.40 16.99 20.45
N CYS A 15 46.55 18.32 20.49
CA CYS A 15 46.04 19.19 19.41
C CYS A 15 47.07 19.50 18.30
N ALA A 16 48.31 19.01 18.37
CA ALA A 16 49.39 19.43 17.47
C ALA A 16 49.68 18.47 16.29
N THR A 17 49.03 17.30 16.19
CA THR A 17 49.36 16.28 15.19
C THR A 17 48.44 16.25 13.95
N GLY A 18 47.49 17.19 13.82
CA GLY A 18 46.43 17.12 12.81
C GLY A 18 46.73 17.68 11.41
N VAL A 19 47.85 18.39 11.19
CA VAL A 19 48.03 19.17 9.93
C VAL A 19 48.83 18.48 8.82
N ALA A 20 49.33 17.25 9.02
CA ALA A 20 50.21 16.59 8.05
C ALA A 20 49.50 15.72 6.99
N GLN A 21 48.19 15.46 7.09
CA GLN A 21 47.51 14.48 6.21
C GLN A 21 46.71 15.09 5.04
N ALA A 22 46.70 16.41 4.86
CA ALA A 22 45.80 17.07 3.92
C ALA A 22 46.30 17.15 2.45
N GLN A 23 47.46 16.59 2.10
CA GLN A 23 48.10 16.87 0.79
C GLN A 23 47.96 15.79 -0.30
N ASN A 24 47.23 14.70 -0.09
CA ASN A 24 47.09 13.63 -1.10
C ASN A 24 45.67 13.05 -1.23
N ALA A 25 44.64 13.87 -1.03
CA ALA A 25 43.27 13.44 -1.35
C ALA A 25 42.97 13.72 -2.82
N VAL A 26 43.23 12.75 -3.70
CA VAL A 26 42.57 12.67 -5.01
C VAL A 26 41.07 12.70 -4.75
N PRO A 27 40.27 13.56 -5.42
CA PRO A 27 38.83 13.53 -5.25
C PRO A 27 38.32 12.15 -5.67
N ALA A 28 37.89 11.35 -4.70
CA ALA A 28 37.26 10.07 -4.97
C ALA A 28 35.96 10.35 -5.72
N THR A 29 35.97 10.16 -7.03
CA THR A 29 34.75 10.09 -7.83
C THR A 29 33.92 8.94 -7.30
N GLN A 30 32.86 9.26 -6.56
CA GLN A 30 31.89 8.25 -6.15
C GLN A 30 31.06 7.85 -7.37
N GLU A 31 31.50 6.80 -8.08
CA GLU A 31 30.63 6.11 -9.02
C GLU A 31 29.55 5.36 -8.23
N TYR A 32 28.33 5.87 -8.30
CA TYR A 32 27.18 5.23 -7.69
C TYR A 32 26.71 4.08 -8.60
N GLN A 33 27.28 2.89 -8.40
CA GLN A 33 26.88 1.68 -9.13
C GLN A 33 25.54 1.18 -8.58
N TYR A 34 24.47 1.32 -9.37
CA TYR A 34 23.18 0.67 -9.04
C TYR A 34 23.36 -0.86 -9.06
N PRO A 35 22.66 -1.61 -8.18
CA PRO A 35 22.71 -3.07 -8.19
C PRO A 35 22.38 -3.62 -9.59
N SER A 36 23.39 -4.09 -10.30
CA SER A 36 23.30 -4.56 -11.69
C SER A 36 22.83 -6.01 -11.74
N LEU A 37 21.74 -6.33 -11.04
CA LEU A 37 21.05 -7.60 -11.27
C LEU A 37 20.43 -7.51 -12.67
N PRO A 38 20.75 -8.45 -13.58
CA PRO A 38 20.18 -8.43 -14.92
C PRO A 38 18.66 -8.41 -14.84
N SER A 39 18.04 -7.55 -15.64
CA SER A 39 16.60 -7.64 -15.88
C SER A 39 16.26 -9.04 -16.42
N LYS A 40 15.00 -9.46 -16.34
CA LYS A 40 14.56 -10.76 -16.89
C LYS A 40 14.99 -10.97 -18.36
N ASP A 41 15.12 -9.87 -19.10
CA ASP A 41 15.53 -9.84 -20.51
C ASP A 41 17.05 -9.62 -20.71
N GLY A 42 17.86 -9.72 -19.65
CA GLY A 42 19.32 -9.58 -19.69
C GLY A 42 19.83 -8.13 -19.77
N SER A 43 18.94 -7.14 -19.87
CA SER A 43 19.33 -5.72 -19.90
C SER A 43 19.87 -5.25 -18.54
N GLN A 44 21.02 -4.58 -18.59
CA GLN A 44 21.65 -3.89 -17.45
C GLN A 44 21.15 -2.44 -17.28
N SER A 45 20.30 -1.96 -18.18
CA SER A 45 19.64 -0.66 -18.00
C SER A 45 18.50 -0.80 -16.99
N PRO A 46 18.29 0.18 -16.10
CA PRO A 46 17.17 0.17 -15.19
C PRO A 46 15.85 0.15 -15.97
N PRO A 47 14.80 -0.54 -15.46
CA PRO A 47 13.51 -0.55 -16.12
C PRO A 47 12.94 0.87 -16.23
N SER A 48 12.34 1.21 -17.36
CA SER A 48 11.73 2.53 -17.61
C SER A 48 10.47 2.78 -16.76
N THR A 49 9.95 1.74 -16.09
CA THR A 49 8.72 1.80 -15.31
C THR A 49 8.94 1.20 -13.93
N LEU A 50 8.63 1.97 -12.89
CA LEU A 50 8.57 1.50 -11.51
C LEU A 50 7.34 0.61 -11.31
N ARG A 51 7.54 -0.62 -10.82
CA ARG A 51 6.44 -1.50 -10.38
C ARG A 51 6.40 -1.49 -8.85
N MET A 52 5.33 -0.98 -8.27
CA MET A 52 5.07 -1.06 -6.84
C MET A 52 4.06 -2.18 -6.57
N THR A 53 4.41 -3.13 -5.71
CA THR A 53 3.45 -4.12 -5.18
C THR A 53 2.94 -3.61 -3.85
N VAL A 54 1.64 -3.29 -3.76
CA VAL A 54 1.00 -2.94 -2.50
C VAL A 54 0.76 -4.24 -1.73
N THR A 55 1.42 -4.41 -0.58
CA THR A 55 1.05 -5.44 0.39
C THR A 55 -0.15 -4.91 1.16
N PRO A 56 -1.36 -5.50 1.02
CA PRO A 56 -2.52 -5.06 1.78
C PRO A 56 -2.26 -5.25 3.28
N ALA A 57 -2.71 -4.31 4.11
CA ALA A 57 -2.63 -4.49 5.55
C ALA A 57 -3.51 -5.69 5.96
N PRO A 58 -3.22 -6.37 7.09
CA PRO A 58 -4.10 -7.41 7.62
C PRO A 58 -5.50 -6.83 7.86
N GLY A 59 -6.48 -7.21 7.03
CA GLY A 59 -7.85 -6.68 7.07
C GLY A 59 -8.32 -5.97 5.79
N ASP A 60 -7.41 -5.59 4.88
CA ASP A 60 -7.73 -4.92 3.60
C ASP A 60 -8.15 -5.89 2.47
N ALA A 61 -8.63 -7.08 2.83
CA ALA A 61 -9.23 -7.94 1.82
C ALA A 61 -10.48 -7.24 1.26
N PRO A 62 -10.66 -7.16 -0.08
CA PRO A 62 -11.88 -6.61 -0.64
C PRO A 62 -13.07 -7.37 -0.07
N VAL A 63 -14.03 -6.65 0.51
CA VAL A 63 -15.28 -7.26 0.98
C VAL A 63 -15.93 -7.95 -0.20
N VAL A 64 -15.95 -9.27 -0.19
CA VAL A 64 -16.65 -10.06 -1.19
C VAL A 64 -18.14 -9.92 -0.88
N ILE A 65 -18.79 -8.91 -1.45
CA ILE A 65 -20.24 -8.74 -1.34
C ILE A 65 -20.89 -9.88 -2.13
N ARG A 66 -21.21 -10.98 -1.42
CA ARG A 66 -22.07 -12.05 -1.91
C ARG A 66 -23.44 -11.80 -1.32
N ASP A 67 -24.45 -11.65 -2.18
CA ASP A 67 -25.83 -11.69 -1.71
C ASP A 67 -26.09 -13.01 -0.98
N SER A 68 -26.69 -12.94 0.22
CA SER A 68 -27.12 -14.14 0.94
C SER A 68 -28.09 -14.95 0.07
N ALA A 69 -28.15 -16.26 0.28
CA ALA A 69 -29.11 -17.12 -0.43
C ALA A 69 -30.56 -16.61 -0.26
N GLU A 70 -30.86 -16.03 0.90
CA GLU A 70 -32.15 -15.41 1.23
C GLU A 70 -32.40 -14.15 0.37
N SER A 71 -31.41 -13.28 0.21
CA SER A 71 -31.53 -12.07 -0.62
C SER A 71 -31.76 -12.42 -2.10
N GLN A 72 -31.13 -13.50 -2.58
CA GLN A 72 -31.33 -13.99 -3.93
C GLN A 72 -32.72 -14.59 -4.11
N ALA A 73 -33.21 -15.36 -3.13
CA ALA A 73 -34.56 -15.92 -3.16
C ALA A 73 -35.63 -14.81 -3.18
N GLU A 74 -35.46 -13.75 -2.39
CA GLU A 74 -36.38 -12.61 -2.39
C GLU A 74 -36.37 -11.85 -3.72
N TYR A 75 -35.18 -11.66 -4.33
CA TYR A 75 -35.08 -11.06 -5.66
C TYR A 75 -35.84 -11.89 -6.72
N VAL A 76 -35.67 -13.21 -6.72
CA VAL A 76 -36.38 -14.11 -7.66
C VAL A 76 -37.89 -14.00 -7.45
N ARG A 77 -38.35 -14.04 -6.20
CA ARG A 77 -39.77 -13.88 -5.85
C ARG A 77 -40.33 -12.54 -6.34
N CYS A 78 -39.63 -11.44 -6.10
CA CYS A 78 -40.02 -10.12 -6.57
C CYS A 78 -40.14 -10.05 -8.09
N ARG A 79 -39.18 -10.65 -8.80
CA ARG A 79 -39.20 -10.69 -10.26
C ARG A 79 -40.42 -11.44 -10.76
N GLU A 80 -40.71 -12.61 -10.20
CA GLU A 80 -41.89 -13.38 -10.59
C GLU A 80 -43.21 -12.63 -10.34
N VAL A 81 -43.34 -11.91 -9.22
CA VAL A 81 -44.53 -11.10 -8.94
C VAL A 81 -44.65 -9.94 -9.91
N SER A 82 -43.53 -9.24 -10.17
CA SER A 82 -43.49 -8.11 -11.12
C SER A 82 -43.81 -8.56 -12.54
N ASP A 83 -43.25 -9.69 -12.97
CA ASP A 83 -43.48 -10.27 -14.30
C ASP A 83 -44.95 -10.69 -14.48
N ARG A 84 -45.60 -11.21 -13.43
CA ARG A 84 -47.03 -11.59 -13.47
C ARG A 84 -47.97 -10.40 -13.40
N ALA A 85 -47.60 -9.34 -12.68
CA ALA A 85 -48.44 -8.16 -12.47
C ALA A 85 -48.30 -7.10 -13.59
N ALA A 86 -47.18 -7.09 -14.30
CA ALA A 86 -46.90 -6.10 -15.32
C ALA A 86 -47.65 -6.38 -16.63
N VAL A 87 -48.33 -5.36 -17.17
CA VAL A 87 -48.91 -5.40 -18.52
C VAL A 87 -47.99 -4.74 -19.57
N SER A 88 -46.83 -4.23 -19.15
CA SER A 88 -45.83 -3.61 -20.02
C SER A 88 -44.42 -3.73 -19.45
N ASN A 89 -43.41 -3.64 -20.32
CA ASN A 89 -41.99 -3.67 -19.92
C ASN A 89 -41.65 -2.56 -18.92
N ALA A 90 -42.24 -1.36 -19.07
CA ALA A 90 -42.00 -0.26 -18.14
C ALA A 90 -42.51 -0.56 -16.72
N GLN A 91 -43.67 -1.21 -16.60
CA GLN A 91 -44.22 -1.62 -15.30
C GLN A 91 -43.40 -2.75 -14.66
N MET A 92 -42.94 -3.71 -15.46
CA MET A 92 -42.04 -4.78 -14.99
C MET A 92 -40.74 -4.19 -14.43
N GLN A 93 -40.10 -3.29 -15.18
CA GLN A 93 -38.86 -2.62 -14.74
C GLN A 93 -39.08 -1.77 -13.48
N ALA A 94 -40.21 -1.06 -13.37
CA ALA A 94 -40.55 -0.29 -12.19
C ALA A 94 -40.71 -1.19 -10.94
N GLY A 95 -41.39 -2.33 -11.08
CA GLY A 95 -41.56 -3.31 -9.99
C GLY A 95 -40.24 -3.92 -9.52
N VAL A 96 -39.37 -4.31 -10.45
CA VAL A 96 -38.04 -4.85 -10.13
C VAL A 96 -37.15 -3.79 -9.47
N ALA A 97 -37.16 -2.55 -9.98
CA ALA A 97 -36.39 -1.45 -9.41
C ALA A 97 -36.80 -1.15 -7.95
N GLN A 98 -38.10 -1.23 -7.66
CA GLN A 98 -38.60 -1.06 -6.30
C GLN A 98 -38.11 -2.19 -5.37
N CYS A 99 -38.15 -3.45 -5.81
CA CYS A 99 -37.63 -4.55 -5.00
C CYS A 99 -36.11 -4.45 -4.75
N LEU A 100 -35.32 -4.05 -5.76
CA LEU A 100 -33.88 -3.86 -5.58
C LEU A 100 -33.58 -2.77 -4.55
N LYS A 101 -34.36 -1.69 -4.53
CA LYS A 101 -34.23 -0.63 -3.53
C LYS A 101 -34.50 -1.12 -2.12
N GLU A 102 -35.54 -1.95 -1.92
CA GLU A 102 -35.85 -2.54 -0.61
C GLU A 102 -34.76 -3.51 -0.14
N LEU A 103 -34.21 -4.31 -1.06
CA LEU A 103 -33.07 -5.19 -0.76
C LEU A 103 -31.83 -4.39 -0.36
N GLU A 104 -31.54 -3.31 -1.07
CA GLU A 104 -30.41 -2.43 -0.73
C GLU A 104 -30.61 -1.75 0.63
N GLN A 105 -31.82 -1.29 0.96
CA GLN A 105 -32.14 -0.76 2.29
C GLN A 105 -31.95 -1.79 3.40
N ARG A 106 -32.21 -3.08 3.14
CA ARG A 106 -31.94 -4.16 4.11
C ARG A 106 -30.46 -4.44 4.28
N ARG A 107 -29.66 -4.29 3.21
CA ARG A 107 -28.19 -4.41 3.29
C ARG A 107 -27.53 -3.29 4.11
N GLN A 108 -28.21 -2.16 4.27
CA GLN A 108 -27.70 -0.98 5.00
C GLN A 108 -28.10 -0.95 6.48
N GLN A 109 -28.96 -1.88 6.94
CA GLN A 109 -29.36 -2.05 8.34
C GLN A 109 -28.49 -3.10 9.03
#